data_AF-A0A5A7VM80-F1
#
_entry.id   AF-A0A5A7VM80-F1
#
_cell.length_a   1.000
_cell.length_b   1.000
_cell.length_c   1.000
_cell.angle_alpha   90.00
_cell.angle_beta   90.00
_cell.angle_gamma   90.00
#
_symmetry.space_group_name_H-M   'P 1'
#
loop_
_entity.id
_entity.type
_entity.pdbx_description
1 polymer ?
#
loop_
_entity_poly.entity_id
_entity_poly.type
_entity_poly.pdbx_seq_one_letter_code
_entity_poly.pdbx_strand_id
1 'polypeptide(L)' 'MQEVERRNAQGQGQVEKRVETVDYRSSVGQGLEKRNVQVVHVPHSSSENFATSGGVLAGAAAAVANTLQSAKEAISRK' A
#
# COMPACT_ATOMS: atom_id res chain seq x y z
N MET A 1 12.08 -20.91 11.47
CA MET A 1 10.96 -20.23 10.78
C MET A 1 11.24 -20.32 9.29
N GLN A 2 10.26 -20.74 8.50
CA GLN A 2 10.38 -20.86 7.04
C GLN A 2 9.62 -19.69 6.43
N GLU A 3 10.29 -18.94 5.55
CA GLU A 3 9.72 -17.80 4.85
C GLU A 3 9.67 -18.12 3.36
N VAL A 4 8.51 -17.97 2.75
CA VAL A 4 8.32 -18.22 1.32
C VAL A 4 7.64 -17.01 0.71
N GLU A 5 8.37 -16.36 -0.21
CA GLU A 5 7.86 -15.27 -1.01
C GLU A 5 7.14 -15.85 -2.24
N ARG A 6 5.87 -15.47 -2.45
CA ARG A 6 5.10 -15.90 -3.62
C ARG A 6 4.45 -14.71 -4.30
N ARG A 7 4.67 -14.59 -5.60
CA ARG A 7 3.91 -13.67 -6.45
C ARG A 7 2.52 -14.28 -6.69
N ASN A 8 1.49 -13.56 -6.28
CA ASN A 8 0.11 -13.89 -6.58
C ASN A 8 -0.14 -13.69 -8.10
N ALA A 9 -0.73 -14.69 -8.75
CA ALA A 9 -1.02 -14.65 -10.20
C ALA A 9 -2.18 -13.70 -10.56
N GLN A 10 -2.73 -12.99 -9.58
CA GLN A 10 -3.92 -12.16 -9.71
C GLN A 10 -3.54 -10.70 -9.97
N GLY A 11 -2.79 -10.44 -11.05
CA GLY A 11 -2.67 -9.13 -11.75
C GLY A 11 -2.25 -7.88 -10.95
N GLN A 12 -2.09 -7.97 -9.63
CA GLN A 12 -1.76 -6.89 -8.72
C GLN A 12 -0.42 -7.31 -8.12
N GLY A 13 0.69 -6.75 -8.62
CA GLY A 13 2.07 -7.13 -8.28
C GLY A 13 2.49 -6.92 -6.81
N GLN A 14 1.59 -7.10 -5.85
CA GLN A 14 1.86 -7.10 -4.43
C GLN A 14 2.44 -8.47 -4.05
N VAL A 15 3.72 -8.45 -3.69
CA VAL A 15 4.43 -9.64 -3.21
C VAL A 15 3.85 -10.05 -1.85
N GLU A 16 3.14 -11.17 -1.79
CA GLU A 16 2.70 -11.76 -0.52
C GLU A 16 3.90 -12.45 0.15
N LYS A 17 4.14 -12.11 1.43
CA LYS A 17 5.16 -12.78 2.25
C LYS A 17 4.49 -13.74 3.23
N ARG A 18 4.65 -15.04 2.98
CA ARG A 18 4.11 -16.10 3.84
C ARG A 18 5.17 -16.59 4.81
N VAL A 19 4.82 -16.62 6.09
CA VAL A 19 5.72 -17.05 7.17
C VAL A 19 5.06 -18.18 7.96
N GLU A 20 5.73 -19.31 8.04
CA GLU A 20 5.32 -20.42 8.91
C GLU A 20 5.81 -20.16 10.34
N THR A 21 4.86 -20.09 11.27
CA THR A 21 5.11 -19.75 12.69
C THR A 21 4.31 -20.66 13.62
N VAL A 22 4.57 -20.56 14.91
CA VAL A 22 3.85 -21.30 15.95
C VAL A 22 3.16 -20.28 16.85
N ASP A 23 1.84 -20.41 16.99
CA ASP A 23 1.04 -19.66 17.94
C ASP A 23 1.02 -20.37 19.30
N TYR A 24 1.22 -19.59 20.36
CA TYR A 24 1.26 -20.06 21.75
C TYR A 24 0.08 -19.43 22.48
N ARG A 25 -0.92 -20.24 22.80
CA ARG A 25 -2.17 -19.75 23.41
C ARG A 25 -2.32 -20.35 24.80
N SER A 26 -2.68 -19.51 25.75
CA SER A 26 -3.00 -19.92 27.13
C SER A 26 -4.46 -19.53 27.40
N SER A 27 -5.22 -20.46 27.97
CA SER A 27 -6.62 -20.23 28.36
C SER A 27 -6.76 -20.51 29.86
N VAL A 28 -7.66 -19.80 30.53
CA VAL A 28 -7.81 -19.94 31.99
C VAL A 28 -8.22 -21.38 32.33
N GLY A 29 -7.38 -22.09 33.08
CA GLY A 29 -7.59 -23.49 33.45
C GLY A 29 -7.18 -24.52 32.40
N GLN A 30 -6.71 -24.12 31.22
CA GLN A 30 -6.10 -25.01 30.22
C GLN A 30 -4.63 -24.62 30.03
N GLY A 31 -3.75 -25.63 29.96
CA GLY A 31 -2.31 -25.41 29.82
C GLY A 31 -1.93 -24.70 28.51
N LEU A 32 -0.62 -24.50 28.31
CA LEU A 32 -0.09 -23.86 27.11
C LEU A 32 -0.36 -24.72 25.86
N GLU A 33 -1.18 -24.21 24.95
CA GLU A 33 -1.42 -24.82 23.63
C GLU A 33 -0.42 -24.26 22.61
N LYS A 34 0.15 -25.16 21.77
CA LYS A 34 1.00 -24.79 20.62
C LYS A 34 0.29 -25.16 19.33
N ARG A 35 0.16 -24.22 18.39
CA ARG A 35 -0.48 -24.45 17.08
C ARG A 35 0.41 -23.95 15.95
N ASN A 36 0.55 -24.75 14.89
CA ASN A 36 1.24 -24.30 13.68
C ASN A 36 0.32 -23.36 12.90
N VAL A 37 0.77 -22.14 12.63
CA VAL A 37 0.00 -21.11 11.91
C VAL A 37 0.82 -20.49 10.79
N GLN A 38 0.15 -20.12 9.71
CA GLN A 38 0.76 -19.41 8.59
C GLN A 38 0.32 -17.94 8.64
N VAL A 39 1.28 -17.02 8.73
CA VAL A 39 1.04 -15.58 8.66
C VAL A 39 1.28 -15.12 7.24
N VAL A 40 0.28 -14.48 6.65
CA VAL A 40 0.38 -13.86 5.32
C VAL A 40 0.49 -12.35 5.50
N HIS A 41 1.66 -11.79 5.18
CA HIS A 41 1.85 -10.36 5.13
C HIS A 41 1.52 -9.86 3.73
N VAL A 42 0.53 -8.97 3.65
CA VAL A 42 0.22 -8.22 2.44
C VAL A 42 0.85 -6.84 2.59
N PRO A 43 1.85 -6.47 1.78
CA PRO A 43 2.35 -5.11 1.79
C PRO A 43 1.23 -4.20 1.27
N HIS A 44 0.81 -3.23 2.08
CA HIS A 44 -0.08 -2.19 1.59
C HIS A 44 0.62 -1.50 0.44
N SER A 45 0.09 -1.60 -0.78
CA SER A 45 0.62 -0.82 -1.88
C SER A 45 0.50 0.65 -1.49
N SER A 46 1.61 1.36 -1.45
CA SER A 46 1.70 2.82 -1.34
C SER A 46 0.98 3.58 -2.47
N SER A 47 0.26 2.85 -3.34
CA SER A 47 -0.66 3.36 -4.35
C SER A 47 -1.99 3.83 -3.78
N GLU A 48 -2.33 3.51 -2.53
CA GLU A 48 -3.27 4.38 -1.83
C GLU A 48 -2.56 5.69 -1.61
N ASN A 49 -3.13 6.75 -2.17
CA ASN A 49 -2.72 8.15 -2.14
C ASN A 49 -2.30 8.62 -0.73
N PHE A 50 -1.18 8.13 -0.21
CA PHE A 50 -0.46 8.82 0.84
C PHE A 50 -0.06 10.12 0.17
N ALA A 51 -0.62 11.21 0.67
CA ALA A 51 -0.17 12.57 0.42
C ALA A 51 1.27 12.73 0.96
N THR A 52 2.19 11.90 0.47
CA THR A 52 3.61 12.13 0.53
C THR A 52 3.85 13.44 -0.22
N SER A 53 4.78 14.22 0.28
CA SER A 53 5.04 15.61 -0.12
C SER A 53 5.10 15.87 -1.63
N GLY A 54 5.37 14.85 -2.46
CA GLY A 54 5.32 14.93 -3.93
C GLY A 54 3.92 15.08 -4.53
N GLY A 55 2.86 14.51 -3.94
CA GLY A 55 1.49 14.58 -4.48
C GLY A 55 0.87 15.97 -4.37
N VAL A 56 1.12 16.66 -3.24
CA VAL A 56 0.69 18.05 -3.03
C VAL A 56 1.43 18.99 -4.00
N LEU A 57 2.74 18.77 -4.20
CA LEU A 57 3.53 19.55 -5.15
C LEU A 57 3.06 19.37 -6.60
N ALA A 58 2.76 18.13 -7.00
CA ALA A 58 2.21 17.84 -8.33
C ALA A 58 0.85 18.53 -8.54
N GLY A 59 -0.02 18.50 -7.53
CA GLY A 59 -1.30 19.22 -7.56
C GLY A 59 -1.14 20.74 -7.68
N ALA A 60 -0.20 21.33 -6.94
CA ALA A 60 0.10 22.76 -7.01
C ALA A 60 0.65 23.16 -8.39
N ALA A 61 1.58 22.39 -8.95
CA ALA A 61 2.14 22.64 -10.27
C ALA A 61 1.06 22.58 -11.37
N ALA A 62 0.15 21.59 -11.29
CA ALA A 62 -0.97 21.47 -12.22
C ALA A 62 -1.92 22.67 -12.13
N ALA A 63 -2.23 23.17 -10.93
CA ALA A 63 -3.09 24.34 -10.75
C ALA A 63 -2.49 25.61 -11.38
N VAL A 64 -1.18 25.84 -11.21
CA VAL A 64 -0.49 26.99 -11.81
C VAL A 64 -0.45 26.86 -13.33
N ALA A 65 -0.11 25.69 -13.87
CA ALA A 65 -0.10 25.44 -15.30
C ALA A 65 -1.48 25.68 -15.94
N ASN A 66 -2.55 25.20 -15.30
CA ASN A 66 -3.92 25.39 -15.75
C ASN A 66 -4.34 26.87 -15.71
N THR A 67 -3.93 27.61 -14.69
CA THR A 67 -4.20 29.05 -14.58
C THR A 67 -3.50 29.81 -15.70
N LEU A 68 -2.23 29.52 -15.97
CA LEU A 68 -1.48 30.15 -17.05
C LEU A 68 -2.05 29.82 -18.44
N GLN A 69 -2.40 28.56 -18.67
CA GLN A 69 -3.06 28.10 -19.90
C GLN A 69 -4.40 28.84 -20.11
N SER A 70 -5.21 28.93 -19.07
CA SER A 70 -6.51 29.61 -19.12
C SER A 70 -6.36 31.11 -19.40
N ALA A 71 -5.38 31.77 -18.76
CA ALA A 71 -5.09 33.17 -19.02
C ALA A 71 -4.63 33.41 -20.47
N LYS A 72 -3.76 32.54 -21.00
CA LYS A 72 -3.32 32.59 -22.40
C LYS A 72 -4.50 32.46 -23.36
N GLU A 73 -5.36 31.46 -23.16
CA GLU A 73 -6.54 31.23 -23.99
C GLU A 73 -7.52 32.41 -23.93
N ALA A 74 -7.74 33.01 -22.76
CA ALA A 74 -8.63 34.15 -22.58
C ALA A 74 -8.13 35.39 -23.34
N ILE A 75 -6.82 35.62 -23.37
CA ILE A 75 -6.22 36.74 -24.10
C ILE A 75 -6.17 36.46 -25.61
N SER A 76 -5.90 35.22 -26.01
CA SER A 76 -5.75 34.85 -27.43
C SER A 76 -7.08 34.80 -28.19
N ARG A 77 -8.23 34.75 -27.50
CA ARG A 77 -9.57 34.75 -28.11
C ARG A 77 -10.18 36.16 -28.25
N LYS A 78 -9.40 37.20 -27.98
CA LYS A 78 -9.73 38.61 -28.21
C LYS A 78 -9.05 39.10 -29.49
#